data_AF-A0A7W0X7Q4-F1
#
_entry.id   AF-A0A7W0X7Q4-F1
#
_cell.length_a   1.000
_cell.length_b   1.000
_cell.length_c   1.000
_cell.angle_alpha   90.00
_cell.angle_beta   90.00
_cell.angle_gamma   90.00
#
_symmetry.space_group_name_H-M   'P 1'
#
loop_
_entity.id
_entity.type
_entity.pdbx_description
1 polymer ?
#
loop_
_entity_poly.entity_id
_entity_poly.type
_entity_poly.pdbx_seq_one_letter_code
_entity_poly.pdbx_strand_id
1 'polypeptide(L)'
;MARMTTWLWVALAGAALQLVALGSDFYTVKGEAKDAWLGIPHASDLILLSAIVAIALITLTAAGRNPVRGRNVGLAIGTFGLLASLQLGYRMIAPPFNGSIDGSTTISLFGSCQWYCPPSEAADADLLTGIFIGIAGCVLVALSGFLHAFSSRARETPARPTVAAIQPGMTPWLGIAGIGAVAQFVFGFTFFTTYITEAKGGGKAIWSGWIPTPHTSSLVLAISVIVLLLVRAAGRERSPLSPSALGSMIAVLGFVAGARISYRLVEPPFGPGGAEIGLAGYLSVVGALVVVIAGIVQAQSHREPGRAPEPAGST
;
A
#
# COMPACT_ATOMS: atom_id res chain seq x y z
N MET A 1 22.65 15.10 -5.84
CA MET A 1 21.62 14.06 -6.08
C MET A 1 22.29 12.79 -6.57
N ALA A 2 21.98 11.62 -6.00
CA ALA A 2 22.48 10.35 -6.53
C ALA A 2 21.68 10.01 -7.81
N ARG A 3 22.35 9.78 -8.94
CA ARG A 3 21.67 9.39 -10.18
C ARG A 3 21.05 8.00 -10.00
N MET A 4 19.72 7.93 -9.99
CA MET A 4 19.00 6.67 -9.99
C MET A 4 19.36 5.83 -11.22
N THR A 5 19.53 4.52 -11.02
CA THR A 5 19.74 3.58 -12.13
C THR A 5 18.42 3.30 -12.83
N THR A 6 18.45 2.99 -14.13
CA THR A 6 17.27 2.55 -14.89
C THR A 6 16.52 1.43 -14.17
N TRP A 7 17.23 0.48 -13.55
CA TRP A 7 16.64 -0.59 -12.77
C TRP A 7 15.81 -0.12 -11.58
N LEU A 8 16.21 0.93 -10.87
CA LEU A 8 15.42 1.46 -9.75
C LEU A 8 14.14 2.16 -10.24
N TRP A 9 14.15 2.73 -11.45
CA TRP A 9 12.93 3.27 -12.08
C TRP A 9 11.96 2.15 -12.50
N VAL A 10 12.48 1.06 -13.08
CA VAL A 10 11.65 -0.10 -13.43
C VAL A 10 11.10 -0.77 -12.17
N ALA A 11 11.87 -0.88 -11.09
CA ALA A 11 11.39 -1.35 -9.81
C ALA A 11 10.27 -0.45 -9.23
N LEU A 12 10.39 0.87 -9.40
CA LEU A 12 9.34 1.81 -8.97
C LEU A 12 8.05 1.65 -9.80
N ALA A 13 8.18 1.47 -11.11
CA ALA A 13 7.04 1.16 -11.98
C ALA A 13 6.38 -0.17 -11.59
N GLY A 14 7.17 -1.20 -11.29
CA GLY A 14 6.68 -2.47 -10.78
C GLY A 14 5.93 -2.31 -9.45
N ALA A 15 6.46 -1.52 -8.52
CA ALA A 15 5.80 -1.21 -7.25
C ALA A 15 4.48 -0.45 -7.45
N ALA A 16 4.42 0.46 -8.44
CA ALA A 16 3.17 1.13 -8.80
C ALA A 16 2.13 0.14 -9.35
N LEU A 17 2.53 -0.81 -10.21
CA LEU A 17 1.65 -1.88 -10.68
C LEU A 17 1.16 -2.78 -9.55
N GLN A 18 2.01 -3.10 -8.56
CA GLN A 18 1.61 -3.82 -7.35
C GLN A 18 0.51 -3.06 -6.59
N LEU A 19 0.63 -1.74 -6.44
CA LEU A 19 -0.39 -0.91 -5.79
C LEU A 19 -1.69 -0.84 -6.60
N VAL A 20 -1.61 -0.75 -7.93
CA VAL A 20 -2.80 -0.80 -8.81
C VAL A 20 -3.50 -2.15 -8.71
N ALA A 21 -2.74 -3.25 -8.67
CA ALA A 21 -3.28 -4.60 -8.53
C ALA A 21 -3.99 -4.80 -7.18
N LEU A 22 -3.51 -4.19 -6.10
CA LEU A 22 -4.23 -4.20 -4.80
C LEU A 22 -5.64 -3.58 -4.90
N GLY A 23 -5.92 -2.75 -5.90
CA GLY A 23 -7.22 -2.15 -6.17
C GLY A 23 -8.02 -2.80 -7.29
N SER A 24 -7.60 -3.96 -7.82
CA SER A 24 -8.24 -4.63 -8.96
C SER A 24 -8.79 -6.01 -8.59
N ASP A 25 -9.85 -6.45 -9.26
CA ASP A 25 -10.35 -7.83 -9.17
C ASP A 25 -9.42 -8.82 -9.89
N PHE A 26 -9.22 -10.01 -9.32
CA PHE A 26 -8.33 -11.03 -9.89
C PHE A 26 -9.06 -12.25 -10.43
N TYR A 27 -10.30 -12.48 -10.03
CA TYR A 27 -11.00 -13.71 -10.38
C TYR A 27 -12.45 -13.47 -10.74
N THR A 28 -12.96 -14.33 -11.61
CA THR A 28 -14.39 -14.49 -11.86
C THR A 28 -14.77 -15.90 -11.44
N VAL A 29 -15.78 -16.02 -10.57
CA VAL A 29 -16.29 -17.32 -10.11
C VAL A 29 -17.77 -17.35 -10.41
N LYS A 30 -18.21 -18.31 -11.24
CA LYS A 30 -19.61 -18.45 -11.67
C LYS A 30 -20.19 -17.15 -12.25
N GLY A 31 -19.39 -16.41 -13.02
CA GLY A 31 -19.80 -15.16 -13.67
C GLY A 31 -19.81 -13.92 -12.76
N GLU A 32 -19.46 -14.05 -11.48
CA GLU A 32 -19.31 -12.91 -10.57
C GLU A 32 -17.84 -12.58 -10.36
N ALA A 33 -17.48 -11.30 -10.55
CA ALA A 33 -16.17 -10.80 -10.15
C ALA A 33 -16.00 -10.97 -8.64
N LYS A 34 -14.87 -11.56 -8.24
CA LYS A 34 -14.50 -11.75 -6.84
C LYS A 34 -13.25 -10.96 -6.55
N ASP A 35 -13.35 -10.15 -5.50
CA ASP A 35 -12.21 -9.46 -4.96
C ASP A 35 -11.19 -10.51 -4.47
N ALA A 36 -10.04 -10.48 -5.13
CA ALA A 36 -8.96 -11.46 -5.08
C ALA A 36 -8.44 -11.81 -3.70
N TRP A 37 -8.65 -10.90 -2.78
CA TRP A 37 -8.01 -10.89 -1.48
C TRP A 37 -8.86 -11.56 -0.40
N LEU A 38 -10.10 -11.93 -0.74
CA LEU A 38 -10.94 -12.81 0.06
C LEU A 38 -10.33 -14.21 0.03
N GLY A 39 -9.67 -14.60 1.13
CA GLY A 39 -9.03 -15.93 1.28
C GLY A 39 -7.52 -15.95 1.10
N ILE A 40 -6.87 -14.81 0.84
CA ILE A 40 -5.40 -14.74 0.69
C ILE A 40 -4.77 -13.53 1.42
N PRO A 41 -4.96 -13.40 2.75
CA PRO A 41 -4.35 -12.32 3.54
C PRO A 41 -2.83 -12.19 3.27
N HIS A 42 -2.14 -13.33 3.21
CA HIS A 42 -0.69 -13.35 3.05
C HIS A 42 -0.18 -12.89 1.66
N ALA A 43 -0.99 -12.97 0.59
CA ALA A 43 -0.54 -12.51 -0.73
C ALA A 43 -0.61 -11.00 -0.86
N SER A 44 -1.72 -10.39 -0.42
CA SER A 44 -1.87 -8.93 -0.44
C SER A 44 -0.89 -8.27 0.51
N ASP A 45 -0.74 -8.80 1.72
CA ASP A 45 0.21 -8.24 2.70
C ASP A 45 1.64 -8.27 2.16
N LEU A 46 2.00 -9.32 1.42
CA LEU A 46 3.35 -9.51 0.91
C LEU A 46 3.61 -8.72 -0.39
N ILE A 47 2.60 -8.54 -1.23
CA ILE A 47 2.61 -7.60 -2.37
C ILE A 47 2.74 -6.16 -1.86
N LEU A 48 1.97 -5.81 -0.84
CA LEU A 48 2.06 -4.51 -0.20
C LEU A 48 3.44 -4.29 0.43
N LEU A 49 3.94 -5.26 1.19
CA LEU A 49 5.26 -5.19 1.79
C LEU A 49 6.35 -5.02 0.73
N SER A 50 6.26 -5.76 -0.38
CA SER A 50 7.15 -5.58 -1.54
C SER A 50 7.11 -4.16 -2.07
N ALA A 51 5.91 -3.60 -2.31
CA ALA A 51 5.76 -2.25 -2.83
C ALA A 51 6.33 -1.20 -1.87
N ILE A 52 6.05 -1.31 -0.56
CA ILE A 52 6.54 -0.41 0.48
C ILE A 52 8.07 -0.47 0.57
N VAL A 53 8.65 -1.66 0.63
CA VAL A 53 10.11 -1.84 0.71
C VAL A 53 10.78 -1.25 -0.54
N ALA A 54 10.24 -1.52 -1.73
CA ALA A 54 10.73 -0.95 -2.98
C ALA A 54 10.69 0.58 -2.93
N ILE A 55 9.53 1.18 -2.71
CA ILE A 55 9.36 2.64 -2.68
C ILE A 55 10.26 3.29 -1.63
N ALA A 56 10.31 2.75 -0.41
CA ALA A 56 11.11 3.32 0.67
C ALA A 56 12.61 3.32 0.34
N LEU A 57 13.15 2.16 -0.07
CA LEU A 57 14.57 2.04 -0.38
C LEU A 57 14.96 2.82 -1.64
N ILE A 58 14.11 2.82 -2.67
CA ILE A 58 14.30 3.60 -3.89
C ILE A 58 14.33 5.09 -3.55
N THR A 59 13.38 5.58 -2.74
CA THR A 59 13.30 6.99 -2.33
C THR A 59 14.52 7.42 -1.51
N LEU A 60 14.93 6.61 -0.53
CA LEU A 60 16.14 6.87 0.26
C LEU A 60 17.40 6.86 -0.61
N THR A 61 17.45 6.00 -1.61
CA THR A 61 18.56 5.92 -2.58
C THR A 61 18.60 7.16 -3.48
N ALA A 62 17.45 7.59 -4.00
CA ALA A 62 17.32 8.82 -4.80
C ALA A 62 17.74 10.06 -4.00
N ALA A 63 17.38 10.10 -2.72
CA ALA A 63 17.79 11.14 -1.78
C ALA A 63 19.27 11.07 -1.39
N GLY A 64 19.99 10.00 -1.74
CA GLY A 64 21.39 9.78 -1.36
C GLY A 64 21.60 9.55 0.13
N ARG A 65 20.59 9.00 0.82
CA ARG A 65 20.50 8.86 2.29
C ARG A 65 20.18 7.44 2.73
N ASN A 66 20.49 6.46 1.89
CA ASN A 66 20.20 5.07 2.21
C ASN A 66 21.24 4.52 3.21
N PRO A 67 20.83 4.11 4.43
CA PRO A 67 21.74 3.51 5.41
C PRO A 67 22.26 2.14 4.97
N VAL A 68 21.72 1.60 3.88
CA VAL A 68 22.07 0.31 3.32
C VAL A 68 22.88 0.53 2.04
N ARG A 69 23.93 -0.29 1.84
CA ARG A 69 24.75 -0.27 0.61
C ARG A 69 23.88 -0.57 -0.62
N GLY A 70 24.22 0.01 -1.78
CA GLY A 70 23.43 -0.15 -3.02
C GLY A 70 23.16 -1.62 -3.40
N ARG A 71 24.15 -2.50 -3.27
CA ARG A 71 23.97 -3.94 -3.48
C ARG A 71 22.87 -4.53 -2.59
N ASN A 72 22.89 -4.19 -1.30
CA ASN A 72 21.92 -4.72 -0.32
C ASN A 72 20.53 -4.10 -0.52
N VAL A 73 20.45 -2.86 -1.01
CA VAL A 73 19.19 -2.25 -1.46
C VAL A 73 18.58 -3.09 -2.59
N GLY A 74 19.36 -3.38 -3.62
CA GLY A 74 18.89 -4.22 -4.73
C GLY A 74 18.46 -5.62 -4.27
N LEU A 75 19.24 -6.26 -3.40
CA LEU A 75 18.90 -7.57 -2.84
C LEU A 75 17.60 -7.54 -2.03
N ALA A 76 17.40 -6.53 -1.18
CA ALA A 76 16.16 -6.41 -0.41
C ALA A 76 14.95 -6.24 -1.34
N ILE A 77 15.01 -5.31 -2.29
CA ILE A 77 13.95 -5.09 -3.28
C ILE A 77 13.68 -6.39 -4.06
N GLY A 78 14.74 -7.05 -4.54
CA GLY A 78 14.66 -8.29 -5.32
C GLY A 78 14.02 -9.43 -4.54
N THR A 79 14.43 -9.65 -3.29
CA THR A 79 13.90 -10.71 -2.43
C THR A 79 12.43 -10.51 -2.11
N PHE A 80 12.00 -9.32 -1.70
CA PHE A 80 10.59 -9.07 -1.41
C PHE A 80 9.72 -9.16 -2.68
N GLY A 81 10.21 -8.65 -3.82
CA GLY A 81 9.53 -8.81 -5.10
C GLY A 81 9.41 -10.28 -5.52
N LEU A 82 10.44 -11.09 -5.28
CA LEU A 82 10.44 -12.52 -5.60
C LEU A 82 9.44 -13.28 -4.72
N LEU A 83 9.45 -13.04 -3.40
CA LEU A 83 8.48 -13.64 -2.50
C LEU A 83 7.05 -13.26 -2.90
N ALA A 84 6.82 -12.01 -3.31
CA ALA A 84 5.50 -11.55 -3.79
C ALA A 84 5.11 -12.25 -5.09
N SER A 85 6.07 -12.42 -6.00
CA SER A 85 5.87 -13.12 -7.27
C SER A 85 5.51 -14.59 -7.04
N LEU A 86 6.25 -15.28 -6.16
CA LEU A 86 6.00 -16.69 -5.84
C LEU A 86 4.65 -16.88 -5.16
N GLN A 87 4.32 -16.01 -4.21
CA GLN A 87 3.05 -16.08 -3.49
C GLN A 87 1.87 -15.80 -4.42
N LEU A 88 1.98 -14.83 -5.32
CA LEU A 88 0.93 -14.53 -6.28
C LEU A 88 0.82 -15.59 -7.37
N GLY A 89 1.95 -16.10 -7.88
CA GLY A 89 2.00 -17.18 -8.86
C GLY A 89 1.42 -18.48 -8.33
N TYR A 90 1.71 -18.83 -7.08
CA TYR A 90 1.06 -19.96 -6.41
C TYR A 90 -0.47 -19.84 -6.42
N ARG A 91 -0.99 -18.61 -6.26
CA ARG A 91 -2.43 -18.34 -6.20
C ARG A 91 -3.13 -18.27 -7.55
N MET A 92 -2.38 -17.95 -8.62
CA MET A 92 -2.86 -18.13 -9.99
C MET A 92 -3.14 -19.61 -10.30
N ILE A 93 -2.43 -20.54 -9.64
CA ILE A 93 -2.55 -21.98 -9.87
C ILE A 93 -3.53 -22.63 -8.87
N ALA A 94 -3.61 -22.10 -7.64
CA ALA A 94 -4.50 -22.56 -6.59
C ALA A 94 -5.38 -21.41 -6.07
N PRO A 95 -6.44 -21.05 -6.81
CA PRO A 95 -7.39 -20.01 -6.38
C PRO A 95 -8.08 -20.45 -5.07
N PRO A 96 -8.51 -19.53 -4.18
CA PRO A 96 -8.98 -19.88 -2.84
C PRO A 96 -10.48 -20.21 -2.74
N PHE A 97 -11.20 -20.41 -3.85
CA PHE A 97 -12.66 -20.41 -3.84
C PHE A 97 -13.27 -21.80 -3.69
N ASN A 98 -14.25 -21.93 -2.79
CA ASN A 98 -15.29 -22.97 -2.79
C ASN A 98 -14.86 -24.43 -2.53
N GLY A 99 -14.13 -24.65 -1.44
CA GLY A 99 -13.92 -25.95 -0.79
C GLY A 99 -14.84 -26.21 0.41
N SER A 100 -15.11 -27.48 0.69
CA SER A 100 -15.94 -27.92 1.81
C SER A 100 -15.08 -28.27 3.03
N ILE A 101 -14.98 -27.36 4.00
CA ILE A 101 -14.40 -27.71 5.30
C ILE A 101 -15.40 -28.61 6.03
N ASP A 102 -15.00 -29.85 6.34
CA ASP A 102 -15.75 -30.74 7.23
C ASP A 102 -16.03 -30.01 8.55
N GLY A 103 -17.31 -29.93 8.92
CA GLY A 103 -17.83 -29.10 10.03
C GLY A 103 -17.33 -29.44 11.43
N SER A 104 -16.30 -30.29 11.57
CA SER A 104 -15.71 -30.73 12.84
C SER A 104 -14.46 -29.94 13.28
N THR A 105 -13.81 -29.18 12.39
CA THR A 105 -12.57 -28.43 12.71
C THR A 105 -12.69 -26.91 12.64
N THR A 106 -13.90 -26.38 12.41
CA THR A 106 -14.14 -24.93 12.42
C THR A 106 -14.29 -24.38 13.83
N ILE A 107 -13.40 -23.46 14.23
CA ILE A 107 -13.77 -22.39 15.18
C ILE A 107 -14.79 -21.52 14.45
N SER A 108 -16.06 -21.96 14.51
CA SER A 108 -17.19 -21.21 14.04
C SER A 108 -17.47 -20.08 15.01
N LEU A 109 -16.92 -18.90 14.75
CA LEU A 109 -17.58 -17.67 15.18
C LEU A 109 -18.80 -17.46 14.27
N PHE A 110 -19.87 -18.18 14.61
CA PHE A 110 -21.25 -17.98 14.17
C PHE A 110 -21.57 -18.20 12.68
N GLY A 111 -21.55 -19.48 12.25
CA GLY A 111 -22.54 -19.98 11.29
C GLY A 111 -22.36 -19.60 9.81
N SER A 112 -21.14 -19.74 9.26
CA SER A 112 -20.82 -20.17 7.89
C SER A 112 -19.44 -19.63 7.50
N CYS A 113 -18.42 -20.49 7.56
CA CYS A 113 -17.09 -20.18 7.04
C CYS A 113 -17.16 -20.27 5.50
N GLN A 114 -17.33 -19.13 4.82
CA GLN A 114 -17.30 -19.06 3.35
C GLN A 114 -15.97 -18.56 2.76
N TRP A 115 -14.95 -18.27 3.58
CA TRP A 115 -13.88 -17.36 3.14
C TRP A 115 -12.47 -17.94 3.08
N TYR A 116 -12.27 -19.19 3.48
CA TYR A 116 -10.94 -19.82 3.41
C TYR A 116 -11.12 -21.30 3.11
N CYS A 117 -10.47 -21.80 2.05
CA CYS A 117 -10.44 -23.22 1.73
C CYS A 117 -8.97 -23.65 1.60
N PRO A 118 -8.61 -24.84 2.08
CA PRO A 118 -7.32 -25.41 1.78
C PRO A 118 -7.20 -25.59 0.26
N PRO A 119 -5.99 -25.39 -0.32
CA PRO A 119 -5.75 -25.43 -1.77
C PRO A 119 -6.24 -26.69 -2.48
N SER A 120 -6.37 -27.80 -1.73
CA SER A 120 -6.87 -29.09 -2.21
C SER A 120 -8.37 -29.11 -2.53
N GLU A 121 -9.13 -28.11 -2.09
CA GLU A 121 -10.59 -28.11 -2.16
C GLU A 121 -11.14 -26.98 -3.04
N ALA A 122 -10.31 -26.20 -3.71
CA ALA A 122 -10.76 -25.06 -4.50
C ALA A 122 -11.39 -25.44 -5.85
N ALA A 123 -12.35 -24.63 -6.31
CA ALA A 123 -13.00 -24.70 -7.61
C ALA A 123 -12.25 -23.88 -8.69
N ASP A 124 -12.50 -24.23 -9.95
CA ASP A 124 -11.99 -23.50 -11.10
C ASP A 124 -12.52 -22.05 -11.12
N ALA A 125 -11.60 -21.10 -11.24
CA ALA A 125 -11.88 -19.67 -11.31
C ALA A 125 -11.16 -19.05 -12.52
N ASP A 126 -11.86 -18.19 -13.26
CA ASP A 126 -11.26 -17.49 -14.39
C ASP A 126 -10.40 -16.33 -13.88
N LEU A 127 -9.18 -16.20 -14.41
CA LEU A 127 -8.25 -15.14 -14.03
C LEU A 127 -8.60 -13.81 -14.73
N LEU A 128 -8.72 -12.72 -13.97
CA LEU A 128 -8.94 -11.36 -14.47
C LEU A 128 -7.64 -10.60 -14.64
N THR A 129 -7.67 -9.51 -15.43
CA THR A 129 -6.52 -8.66 -15.74
C THR A 129 -5.76 -8.18 -14.50
N GLY A 130 -6.43 -7.96 -13.37
CA GLY A 130 -5.81 -7.53 -12.13
C GLY A 130 -4.69 -8.46 -11.65
N ILE A 131 -4.85 -9.78 -11.76
CA ILE A 131 -3.82 -10.73 -11.30
C ILE A 131 -2.57 -10.68 -12.18
N PHE A 132 -2.77 -10.45 -13.48
CA PHE A 132 -1.69 -10.30 -14.45
C PHE A 132 -0.94 -8.98 -14.25
N ILE A 133 -1.64 -7.90 -13.92
CA ILE A 133 -1.01 -6.63 -13.51
C ILE A 133 -0.19 -6.84 -12.23
N GLY A 134 -0.76 -7.56 -11.25
CA GLY A 134 -0.08 -7.88 -9.99
C GLY A 134 1.20 -8.68 -10.19
N ILE A 135 1.15 -9.77 -10.98
CA ILE A 135 2.31 -10.63 -11.20
C ILE A 135 3.38 -9.91 -12.02
N ALA A 136 2.98 -9.13 -13.04
CA ALA A 136 3.91 -8.29 -13.80
C ALA A 136 4.61 -7.28 -12.88
N GLY A 137 3.87 -6.61 -11.99
CA GLY A 137 4.42 -5.72 -10.98
C GLY A 137 5.44 -6.41 -10.07
N CYS A 138 5.10 -7.58 -9.53
CA CYS A 138 5.98 -8.35 -8.65
C CYS A 138 7.26 -8.80 -9.36
N VAL A 139 7.15 -9.33 -10.57
CA VAL A 139 8.29 -9.78 -11.36
C VAL A 139 9.20 -8.61 -11.73
N LEU A 140 8.64 -7.45 -12.11
CA LEU A 140 9.41 -6.25 -12.41
C LEU A 140 10.17 -5.74 -11.18
N VAL A 141 9.56 -5.73 -9.98
CA VAL A 141 10.24 -5.39 -8.73
C VAL A 141 11.37 -6.37 -8.44
N ALA A 142 11.10 -7.68 -8.55
CA ALA A 142 12.07 -8.74 -8.28
C ALA A 142 13.31 -8.64 -9.19
N LEU A 143 13.08 -8.70 -10.51
CA LEU A 143 14.14 -8.68 -11.51
C LEU A 143 14.94 -7.39 -11.43
N SER A 144 14.26 -6.25 -11.33
CA SER A 144 14.94 -4.95 -11.28
C SER A 144 15.73 -4.75 -9.99
N GLY A 145 15.25 -5.26 -8.86
CA GLY A 145 16.00 -5.29 -7.61
C GLY A 145 17.30 -6.08 -7.74
N PHE A 146 17.24 -7.31 -8.27
CA PHE A 146 18.44 -8.12 -8.49
C PHE A 146 19.38 -7.50 -9.53
N LEU A 147 18.87 -7.02 -10.66
CA LEU A 147 19.67 -6.32 -11.68
C LEU A 147 20.35 -5.07 -11.12
N HIS A 148 19.65 -4.31 -10.27
CA HIS A 148 20.28 -3.23 -9.52
C HIS A 148 21.41 -3.76 -8.63
N ALA A 149 21.16 -4.79 -7.82
CA ALA A 149 22.14 -5.35 -6.88
C ALA A 149 23.46 -5.76 -7.55
N PHE A 150 23.40 -6.28 -8.78
CA PHE A 150 24.57 -6.73 -9.53
C PHE A 150 25.17 -5.66 -10.45
N SER A 151 24.54 -4.49 -10.59
CA SER A 151 25.08 -3.37 -11.38
C SER A 151 26.35 -2.76 -10.75
N SER A 152 27.24 -2.22 -11.60
CA SER A 152 28.46 -1.52 -11.15
C SER A 152 28.13 -0.37 -10.19
N ARG A 153 27.10 0.43 -10.52
CA ARG A 153 26.62 1.53 -9.66
C ARG A 153 26.21 1.09 -8.27
N ALA A 154 25.56 -0.06 -8.11
CA ALA A 154 25.14 -0.53 -6.78
C ALA A 154 26.32 -1.00 -5.93
N ARG A 155 27.38 -1.55 -6.55
CA ARG A 155 28.63 -1.91 -5.87
C ARG A 155 29.41 -0.69 -5.41
N GLU A 156 29.38 0.37 -6.21
CA GLU A 156 30.05 1.64 -5.95
C GLU A 156 29.28 2.56 -5.00
N THR A 157 28.00 2.28 -4.72
CA THR A 157 27.18 3.13 -3.83
C THR A 157 27.41 2.74 -2.37
N PRO A 158 28.17 3.55 -1.58
CA PRO A 158 28.38 3.25 -0.17
C PRO A 158 27.09 3.45 0.62
N ALA A 159 26.96 2.71 1.72
CA ALA A 159 25.97 3.01 2.74
C ALA A 159 26.23 4.42 3.25
N ARG A 160 25.20 5.25 3.29
CA ARG A 160 25.28 6.60 3.86
C ARG A 160 24.35 6.63 5.05
N PRO A 161 24.83 6.96 6.26
CA PRO A 161 23.94 7.12 7.40
C PRO A 161 22.83 8.09 7.01
N THR A 162 21.62 7.82 7.50
CA THR A 162 20.46 8.68 7.28
C THR A 162 20.70 10.00 8.02
N VAL A 163 21.51 10.89 7.44
CA VAL A 163 21.70 12.23 7.96
C VAL A 163 20.41 12.97 7.66
N ALA A 164 19.63 13.20 8.71
CA ALA A 164 18.36 13.87 8.58
C ALA A 164 18.57 15.26 7.96
N ALA A 165 17.77 15.58 6.94
CA ALA A 165 17.62 16.98 6.51
C ALA A 165 17.10 17.77 7.70
N ILE A 166 17.72 18.93 7.93
CA ILE A 166 17.09 19.99 8.70
C ILE A 166 15.76 20.31 8.02
N GLN A 167 14.68 20.14 8.77
CA GLN A 167 13.37 20.61 8.37
C GLN A 167 13.23 22.03 8.92
N PRO A 168 13.03 23.05 8.07
CA PRO A 168 12.83 24.42 8.53
C PRO A 168 11.48 24.51 9.24
N GLY A 169 11.47 24.23 10.55
CA GLY A 169 10.29 24.21 11.40
C GLY A 169 9.23 23.18 11.00
N MET A 170 8.34 22.84 11.94
CA MET A 170 7.16 22.06 11.62
C MET A 170 6.11 22.99 11.00
N THR A 171 5.77 22.79 9.73
CA THR A 171 4.63 23.52 9.17
C THR A 171 3.33 23.03 9.84
N PRO A 172 2.32 23.89 10.02
CA PRO A 172 1.02 23.48 10.53
C PRO A 172 0.42 22.31 9.72
N TRP A 173 0.74 22.25 8.43
CA TRP A 173 0.33 21.20 7.51
C TRP A 173 0.86 19.82 7.89
N LEU A 174 2.11 19.69 8.36
CA LEU A 174 2.60 18.40 8.87
C LEU A 174 1.82 17.93 10.10
N GLY A 175 1.40 18.86 10.98
CA GLY A 175 0.52 18.55 12.10
C GLY A 175 -0.86 18.07 11.66
N ILE A 176 -1.44 18.75 10.67
CA ILE A 176 -2.71 18.38 10.05
C ILE A 176 -2.61 16.99 9.37
N ALA A 177 -1.52 16.68 8.69
CA ALA A 177 -1.27 15.35 8.14
C ALA A 177 -1.24 14.28 9.24
N GLY A 178 -0.61 14.57 10.38
CA GLY A 178 -0.61 13.69 11.54
C GLY A 178 -2.03 13.45 12.09
N ILE A 179 -2.83 14.51 12.23
CA ILE A 179 -4.24 14.40 12.66
C ILE A 179 -5.06 13.58 11.66
N GLY A 180 -4.89 13.83 10.36
CA GLY A 180 -5.53 13.06 9.29
C GLY A 180 -5.18 11.56 9.37
N ALA A 181 -3.91 11.22 9.62
CA ALA A 181 -3.47 9.84 9.78
C ALA A 181 -4.06 9.15 11.02
N VAL A 182 -4.21 9.88 12.15
CA VAL A 182 -4.91 9.38 13.34
C VAL A 182 -6.39 9.18 13.06
N ALA A 183 -7.07 10.15 12.44
CA ALA A 183 -8.48 10.03 12.07
C ALA A 183 -8.70 8.84 11.14
N GLN A 184 -7.85 8.68 10.12
CA GLN A 184 -7.87 7.54 9.21
C GLN A 184 -7.67 6.22 9.96
N PHE A 185 -6.76 6.16 10.93
CA PHE A 185 -6.56 4.96 11.75
C PHE A 185 -7.79 4.65 12.62
N VAL A 186 -8.28 5.61 13.39
CA VAL A 186 -9.40 5.42 14.32
C VAL A 186 -10.69 5.07 13.58
N PHE A 187 -11.05 5.87 12.58
CA PHE A 187 -12.28 5.64 11.82
C PHE A 187 -12.15 4.50 10.84
N GLY A 188 -10.97 4.29 10.25
CA GLY A 188 -10.70 3.15 9.37
C GLY A 188 -10.77 1.83 10.15
N PHE A 189 -10.12 1.77 11.32
CA PHE A 189 -10.23 0.62 12.23
C PHE A 189 -11.71 0.35 12.56
N THR A 190 -12.45 1.38 12.97
CA THR A 190 -13.88 1.27 13.34
C THR A 190 -14.75 0.82 12.15
N PHE A 191 -14.49 1.34 10.96
CA PHE A 191 -15.17 0.94 9.73
C PHE A 191 -14.90 -0.52 9.39
N PHE A 192 -13.65 -0.96 9.47
CA PHE A 192 -13.28 -2.35 9.23
C PHE A 192 -13.70 -3.28 10.37
N THR A 193 -14.02 -2.80 11.57
CA THR A 193 -14.59 -3.66 12.63
C THR A 193 -16.10 -3.83 12.57
N THR A 194 -16.83 -2.96 11.86
CA THR A 194 -18.29 -2.89 12.02
C THR A 194 -19.00 -2.64 10.68
N TYR A 195 -19.31 -3.73 9.96
CA TYR A 195 -20.26 -3.72 8.83
C TYR A 195 -21.62 -4.23 9.29
N ILE A 196 -22.69 -3.68 8.72
CA ILE A 196 -24.06 -4.10 9.05
C ILE A 196 -24.71 -4.64 7.78
N THR A 197 -25.24 -5.86 7.81
CA THR A 197 -26.02 -6.45 6.70
C THR A 197 -27.38 -6.94 7.20
N GLU A 198 -28.29 -7.25 6.28
CA GLU A 198 -29.54 -7.92 6.60
C GLU A 198 -29.31 -9.40 6.93
N ALA A 199 -29.95 -9.91 7.98
CA ALA A 199 -29.87 -11.33 8.39
C ALA A 199 -30.93 -12.18 7.66
N LYS A 200 -30.60 -13.42 7.30
CA LYS A 200 -31.50 -14.35 6.58
C LYS A 200 -32.83 -14.68 7.31
N GLY A 201 -32.98 -14.31 8.58
CA GLY A 201 -34.21 -14.48 9.38
C GLY A 201 -34.93 -13.18 9.72
N GLY A 202 -34.53 -12.05 9.10
CA GLY A 202 -34.94 -10.70 9.49
C GLY A 202 -34.03 -10.09 10.56
N GLY A 203 -33.86 -8.76 10.54
CA GLY A 203 -32.99 -8.01 11.45
C GLY A 203 -31.59 -7.70 10.90
N LYS A 204 -30.75 -7.07 11.72
CA LYS A 204 -29.39 -6.61 11.36
C LYS A 204 -28.33 -7.58 11.89
N ALA A 205 -27.41 -8.01 11.03
CA ALA A 205 -26.20 -8.75 11.39
C ALA A 205 -24.99 -7.81 11.37
N ILE A 206 -24.17 -7.85 12.43
CA ILE A 206 -22.95 -7.04 12.55
C ILE A 206 -21.74 -7.93 12.28
N TRP A 207 -20.88 -7.49 11.36
CA TRP A 207 -19.71 -8.22 10.91
C TRP A 207 -18.44 -7.43 11.16
N SER A 208 -17.39 -8.14 11.55
CA SER A 208 -16.04 -7.61 11.46
C SER A 208 -15.60 -7.65 9.99
N GLY A 209 -15.49 -6.47 9.37
CA GLY A 209 -14.89 -6.27 8.06
C GLY A 209 -13.40 -6.65 7.97
N TRP A 210 -12.74 -6.92 9.10
CA TRP A 210 -11.39 -7.52 9.14
C TRP A 210 -11.38 -8.92 8.55
N ILE A 211 -12.48 -9.66 8.70
CA ILE A 211 -12.58 -11.05 8.24
C ILE A 211 -12.54 -11.14 6.70
N PRO A 212 -13.31 -10.33 5.96
CA PRO A 212 -13.20 -10.32 4.50
C PRO A 212 -12.01 -9.51 3.96
N THR A 213 -11.44 -8.55 4.70
CA THR A 213 -10.49 -7.58 4.12
C THR A 213 -9.23 -7.29 4.96
N PRO A 214 -8.55 -8.31 5.53
CA PRO A 214 -7.49 -8.14 6.53
C PRO A 214 -6.27 -7.32 6.04
N HIS A 215 -6.01 -7.34 4.74
CA HIS A 215 -4.92 -6.59 4.11
C HIS A 215 -5.24 -5.10 3.93
N THR A 216 -6.53 -4.74 3.83
CA THR A 216 -6.93 -3.34 3.67
C THR A 216 -6.74 -2.59 4.99
N SER A 217 -7.06 -3.24 6.11
CA SER A 217 -6.80 -2.69 7.43
C SER A 217 -5.31 -2.67 7.76
N SER A 218 -4.54 -3.70 7.40
CA SER A 218 -3.07 -3.69 7.48
C SER A 218 -2.44 -2.57 6.66
N LEU A 219 -2.93 -2.31 5.44
CA LEU A 219 -2.51 -1.19 4.60
C LEU A 219 -2.77 0.15 5.28
N VAL A 220 -4.01 0.37 5.73
CA VAL A 220 -4.41 1.62 6.40
C VAL A 220 -3.58 1.84 7.65
N LEU A 221 -3.36 0.80 8.46
CA LEU A 221 -2.49 0.85 9.64
C LEU A 221 -1.05 1.21 9.26
N ALA A 222 -0.45 0.49 8.30
CA ALA A 222 0.93 0.71 7.88
C ALA A 222 1.12 2.13 7.37
N ILE A 223 0.20 2.62 6.51
CA ILE A 223 0.22 3.99 6.00
C ILE A 223 0.12 5.01 7.14
N SER A 224 -0.87 4.87 8.03
CA SER A 224 -1.05 5.78 9.16
C SER A 224 0.20 5.84 10.05
N VAL A 225 0.80 4.69 10.37
CA VAL A 225 2.03 4.61 11.16
C VAL A 225 3.20 5.28 10.43
N ILE A 226 3.38 5.02 9.13
CA ILE A 226 4.46 5.63 8.34
C ILE A 226 4.29 7.16 8.33
N VAL A 227 3.08 7.68 8.06
CA VAL A 227 2.81 9.12 8.07
C VAL A 227 3.11 9.71 9.44
N LEU A 228 2.68 9.09 10.54
CA LEU A 228 2.97 9.55 11.90
C LEU A 228 4.46 9.54 12.21
N LEU A 229 5.21 8.53 11.77
CA LEU A 229 6.67 8.48 11.94
C LEU A 229 7.37 9.58 11.14
N LEU A 230 6.93 9.84 9.91
CA LEU A 230 7.43 10.93 9.07
C LEU A 230 7.16 12.30 9.69
N VAL A 231 5.94 12.53 10.18
CA VAL A 231 5.54 13.76 10.88
C VAL A 231 6.34 13.92 12.17
N ARG A 232 6.48 12.86 12.98
CA ARG A 232 7.27 12.88 14.22
C ARG A 232 8.75 13.17 13.96
N ALA A 233 9.32 12.58 12.91
CA ALA A 233 10.69 12.85 12.51
C ALA A 233 10.85 14.33 12.13
N ALA A 234 9.96 14.84 11.27
CA ALA A 234 9.97 16.24 10.87
C ALA A 234 9.72 17.22 12.04
N GLY A 235 8.87 16.86 13.00
CA GLY A 235 8.63 17.63 14.23
C GLY A 235 9.83 17.69 15.17
N ARG A 236 10.81 16.80 15.01
CA ARG A 236 12.14 16.88 15.65
C ARG A 236 13.15 17.62 14.78
N GLU A 237 12.67 18.43 13.84
CA GLU A 237 13.43 19.21 12.86
C GLU A 237 14.32 18.34 11.95
N ARG A 238 14.08 17.03 11.90
CA ARG A 238 14.99 16.05 11.30
C ARG A 238 14.22 14.96 10.55
N SER A 239 14.19 15.04 9.22
CA SER A 239 13.57 14.02 8.36
C SER A 239 14.57 13.37 7.40
N PRO A 240 14.44 12.07 7.10
CA PRO A 240 15.21 11.43 6.04
C PRO A 240 14.98 12.05 4.65
N LEU A 241 13.88 12.77 4.45
CA LEU A 241 13.50 13.38 3.17
C LEU A 241 13.68 14.91 3.22
N SER A 242 13.91 15.53 2.06
CA SER A 242 13.81 16.99 1.95
C SER A 242 12.35 17.43 2.16
N PRO A 243 12.07 18.67 2.58
CA PRO A 243 10.70 19.09 2.90
C PRO A 243 9.69 18.87 1.77
N SER A 244 10.08 19.16 0.52
CA SER A 244 9.21 18.93 -0.65
C SER A 244 8.97 17.42 -0.92
N ALA A 245 10.02 16.60 -0.80
CA ALA A 245 9.91 15.15 -0.98
C ALA A 245 9.11 14.47 0.16
N LEU A 246 9.24 15.00 1.38
CA LEU A 246 8.46 14.58 2.54
C LEU A 246 6.96 14.82 2.31
N GLY A 247 6.59 16.03 1.89
CA GLY A 247 5.20 16.38 1.58
C GLY A 247 4.63 15.49 0.45
N SER A 248 5.41 15.29 -0.61
CA SER A 248 5.00 14.44 -1.75
C SER A 248 4.76 12.99 -1.32
N MET A 249 5.65 12.44 -0.47
CA MET A 249 5.49 11.09 0.07
C MET A 249 4.23 10.97 0.94
N ILE A 250 4.00 11.93 1.84
CA ILE A 250 2.79 11.96 2.69
C ILE A 250 1.53 12.01 1.81
N ALA A 251 1.53 12.82 0.75
CA ALA A 251 0.39 12.94 -0.15
C ALA A 251 0.07 11.62 -0.87
N VAL A 252 1.10 10.95 -1.41
CA VAL A 252 0.95 9.66 -2.09
C VAL A 252 0.41 8.60 -1.12
N LEU A 253 0.94 8.55 0.10
CA LEU A 253 0.49 7.61 1.13
C LEU A 253 -1.00 7.85 1.49
N GLY A 254 -1.39 9.11 1.70
CA GLY A 254 -2.80 9.47 1.92
C GLY A 254 -3.70 9.06 0.75
N PHE A 255 -3.23 9.24 -0.49
CA PHE A 255 -4.00 8.88 -1.68
C PHE A 255 -4.21 7.38 -1.80
N VAL A 256 -3.17 6.58 -1.58
CA VAL A 256 -3.27 5.10 -1.62
C VAL A 256 -4.26 4.60 -0.57
N ALA A 257 -4.20 5.13 0.65
CA ALA A 257 -5.15 4.79 1.68
C ALA A 257 -6.59 5.21 1.32
N GLY A 258 -6.78 6.46 0.91
CA GLY A 258 -8.08 7.00 0.55
C GLY A 258 -8.73 6.24 -0.61
N ALA A 259 -7.96 5.97 -1.68
CA ALA A 259 -8.42 5.18 -2.81
C ALA A 259 -8.89 3.78 -2.39
N ARG A 260 -8.14 3.13 -1.49
CA ARG A 260 -8.51 1.79 -1.01
C ARG A 260 -9.77 1.81 -0.14
N ILE A 261 -9.89 2.76 0.77
CA ILE A 261 -11.08 2.89 1.61
C ILE A 261 -12.30 3.20 0.72
N SER A 262 -12.17 4.14 -0.23
CA SER A 262 -13.25 4.49 -1.17
C SER A 262 -13.70 3.30 -2.01
N TYR A 263 -12.77 2.50 -2.53
CA TYR A 263 -13.11 1.26 -3.23
C TYR A 263 -13.99 0.34 -2.36
N ARG A 264 -13.68 0.21 -1.07
CA ARG A 264 -14.49 -0.60 -0.13
C ARG A 264 -15.84 0.00 0.22
N LEU A 265 -16.01 1.31 0.07
CA LEU A 265 -17.32 1.94 0.22
C LEU A 265 -18.20 1.67 -1.02
N VAL A 266 -17.61 1.57 -2.20
CA VAL A 266 -18.36 1.31 -3.45
C VAL A 266 -18.64 -0.19 -3.61
N GLU A 267 -17.66 -1.03 -3.29
CA GLU A 267 -17.72 -2.48 -3.39
C GLU A 267 -17.50 -3.13 -2.01
N PRO A 268 -18.53 -3.10 -1.15
CA PRO A 268 -18.45 -3.78 0.13
C PRO A 268 -18.31 -5.29 -0.08
N PRO A 269 -17.57 -6.01 0.78
CA PRO A 269 -17.27 -7.42 0.58
C PRO A 269 -18.47 -8.38 0.78
N PHE A 270 -19.69 -7.84 0.93
CA PHE A 270 -20.89 -8.57 1.34
C PHE A 270 -21.98 -8.57 0.25
N GLY A 271 -21.66 -9.00 -0.98
CA GLY A 271 -22.64 -9.36 -2.01
C GLY A 271 -23.70 -8.30 -2.41
N PRO A 272 -24.65 -8.68 -3.30
CA PRO A 272 -25.64 -7.75 -3.86
C PRO A 272 -26.72 -7.28 -2.87
N GLY A 273 -26.77 -7.83 -1.65
CA GLY A 273 -27.71 -7.41 -0.60
C GLY A 273 -27.37 -6.07 0.06
N GLY A 274 -26.18 -5.52 -0.21
CA GLY A 274 -25.74 -4.22 0.32
C GLY A 274 -25.36 -4.28 1.80
N ALA A 275 -24.14 -3.84 2.13
CA ALA A 275 -23.80 -3.53 3.51
C ALA A 275 -24.14 -2.07 3.79
N GLU A 276 -24.80 -1.81 4.93
CA GLU A 276 -24.98 -0.44 5.41
C GLU A 276 -23.62 0.06 5.92
N ILE A 277 -23.06 1.01 5.20
CA ILE A 277 -21.77 1.61 5.50
C ILE A 277 -21.94 2.65 6.60
N GLY A 278 -21.34 2.40 7.75
CA GLY A 278 -21.34 3.35 8.85
C GLY A 278 -20.56 4.63 8.55
N LEU A 279 -20.90 5.71 9.24
CA LEU A 279 -20.25 7.02 9.15
C LEU A 279 -18.72 6.96 9.27
N ALA A 280 -18.19 5.99 10.01
CA ALA A 280 -16.76 5.76 10.17
C ALA A 280 -16.02 5.54 8.84
N GLY A 281 -16.66 4.88 7.84
CA GLY A 281 -16.03 4.67 6.53
C GLY A 281 -15.76 6.00 5.81
N TYR A 282 -16.77 6.87 5.78
CA TYR A 282 -16.67 8.21 5.20
C TYR A 282 -15.68 9.09 5.97
N LEU A 283 -15.68 9.06 7.30
CA LEU A 283 -14.72 9.82 8.11
C LEU A 283 -13.28 9.33 7.92
N SER A 284 -13.07 8.05 7.64
CA SER A 284 -11.76 7.50 7.29
C SER A 284 -11.26 8.04 5.95
N VAL A 285 -12.13 8.15 4.93
CA VAL A 285 -11.81 8.80 3.65
C VAL A 285 -11.48 10.27 3.83
N VAL A 286 -12.25 11.00 4.64
CA VAL A 286 -11.95 12.40 4.97
C VAL A 286 -10.59 12.53 5.65
N GLY A 287 -10.26 11.63 6.58
CA GLY A 287 -8.92 11.56 7.18
C GLY A 287 -7.81 11.38 6.15
N ALA A 288 -7.99 10.46 5.19
CA ALA A 288 -7.05 10.25 4.10
C ALA A 288 -6.93 11.48 3.17
N LEU A 289 -8.03 12.15 2.84
CA LEU A 289 -8.03 13.39 2.05
C LEU A 289 -7.25 14.52 2.76
N VAL A 290 -7.41 14.63 4.08
CA VAL A 290 -6.64 15.59 4.89
C VAL A 290 -5.14 15.29 4.79
N VAL A 291 -4.73 14.02 4.85
CA VAL A 291 -3.33 13.61 4.65
C VAL A 291 -2.83 14.02 3.25
N VAL A 292 -3.64 13.79 2.20
CA VAL A 292 -3.31 14.16 0.81
C VAL A 292 -3.07 15.66 0.70
N ILE A 293 -4.05 16.47 1.11
CA ILE A 293 -4.02 17.93 0.98
C ILE A 293 -2.83 18.48 1.78
N ALA A 294 -2.66 18.05 3.02
CA ALA A 294 -1.56 18.48 3.86
C ALA A 294 -0.19 18.14 3.26
N GLY A 295 -0.06 16.94 2.68
CA GLY A 295 1.15 16.53 1.98
C GLY A 295 1.44 17.37 0.72
N ILE A 296 0.41 17.66 -0.09
CA ILE A 296 0.55 18.50 -1.29
C ILE A 296 0.98 19.92 -0.90
N VAL A 297 0.30 20.51 0.09
CA VAL A 297 0.63 21.87 0.54
C VAL A 297 2.06 21.91 1.09
N GLN A 298 2.46 20.91 1.89
CA GLN A 298 3.84 20.78 2.36
C GLN A 298 4.85 20.63 1.20
N ALA A 299 4.48 19.91 0.14
CA ALA A 299 5.35 19.73 -1.02
C ALA A 299 5.55 21.04 -1.79
N GLN A 300 4.48 21.82 -1.93
CA GLN A 300 4.43 23.07 -2.68
C GLN A 300 5.07 24.24 -1.91
N SER A 301 4.86 24.34 -0.59
CA SER A 301 5.42 25.40 0.25
C SER A 301 6.95 25.39 0.30
N HIS A 302 7.57 24.26 -0.03
CA HIS A 302 9.02 24.07 -0.04
C HIS A 302 9.59 23.72 -1.41
N ARG A 303 8.85 24.00 -2.49
CA ARG A 303 9.39 23.95 -3.84
C ARG A 303 10.28 25.17 -4.03
N GLU A 304 11.56 24.97 -4.35
CA GLU A 304 12.43 26.11 -4.69
C GLU A 304 11.79 26.89 -5.85
N PRO A 305 11.58 28.21 -5.72
CA PRO A 305 11.14 29.02 -6.85
C PRO A 305 12.20 28.88 -7.93
N GLY A 306 11.77 28.46 -9.12
CA GLY A 306 12.65 28.32 -10.27
C GLY A 306 13.49 29.58 -10.42
N ARG A 307 14.80 29.39 -10.53
CA ARG A 307 15.80 30.43 -10.84
C ARG A 307 15.19 31.36 -11.89
N ALA A 308 14.88 32.60 -11.51
CA ALA A 308 14.56 33.62 -12.49
C ALA A 308 15.75 33.69 -13.47
N PRO A 309 15.52 33.76 -14.80
CA PRO A 309 16.62 33.97 -15.72
C PRO A 309 17.32 35.26 -15.30
N GLU A 310 18.62 35.17 -15.01
CA GLU A 310 19.45 36.37 -14.85
C GLU A 310 19.25 37.23 -16.11
N PRO A 311 18.91 38.53 -15.97
CA PRO A 311 18.89 39.40 -17.13
C PRO A 311 20.28 39.34 -17.75
N ALA A 312 20.34 38.96 -19.03
CA ALA A 312 21.57 38.92 -19.80
C ALA A 312 22.26 40.28 -19.65
N GLY A 313 23.39 40.28 -18.94
CA GLY A 313 24.24 41.45 -18.83
C GLY A 313 24.70 41.83 -20.23
N SER A 314 24.22 42.97 -20.72
CA SER A 314 24.73 43.59 -21.92
C SER A 314 26.13 44.13 -21.62
N THR A 315 27.15 43.45 -22.13
CA THR A 315 28.47 44.03 -22.41
C THR A 315 28.58 44.34 -23.89
#